data_AF-A0A1X0SCV9-F1
#
_entry.id   AF-A0A1X0SCV9-F1
#
_cell.length_a   1.000
_cell.length_b   1.000
_cell.length_c   1.000
_cell.angle_alpha   90.00
_cell.angle_beta   90.00
_cell.angle_gamma   90.00
#
_symmetry.space_group_name_H-M   'P 1'
#
loop_
_entity.id
_entity.type
_entity.pdbx_description
1 polymer ?
#
loop_
_entity_poly.entity_id
_entity_poly.type
_entity_poly.pdbx_seq_one_letter_code
_entity_poly.pdbx_strand_id
1 'polypeptide(L)'
;DSFVTLDDNHISLLNTSWDKKRYMKVASVQLLAGSILVTQTQSILVNCLEVYSCIPSLDAHAEKEAPNLASSIPNVFSQYGDLSIVKIQNDNSTKLVIGTQTSNFLVTLSIRMDDNNSLPEISPTTANFKVSNS
;
A
#
# COMPACT_ATOMS: atom_id res chain seq x y z
N ASP A 1 -10.82 -1.91 22.73
CA ASP A 1 -9.88 -2.57 21.79
C ASP A 1 -8.68 -1.69 21.54
N SER A 2 -7.47 -2.25 21.63
CA SER A 2 -6.22 -1.54 21.44
C SER A 2 -5.69 -1.77 20.03
N PHE A 3 -5.49 -0.70 19.27
CA PHE A 3 -4.81 -0.77 17.97
C PHE A 3 -3.28 -0.72 18.18
N VAL A 4 -2.54 -1.41 17.32
CA VAL A 4 -1.07 -1.36 17.28
C VAL A 4 -0.68 -0.51 16.07
N THR A 5 0.03 0.58 16.33
CA THR A 5 0.63 1.38 15.25
C THR A 5 1.76 0.60 14.60
N LEU A 6 1.87 0.67 13.27
CA LEU A 6 3.02 0.13 12.54
C LEU A 6 4.32 0.71 13.11
N ASP A 7 5.29 -0.17 13.33
CA ASP A 7 6.63 0.16 13.85
C ASP A 7 7.71 -0.36 12.88
N ASP A 8 8.97 -0.14 13.25
CA ASP A 8 10.13 -0.53 12.43
C ASP A 8 10.22 -2.05 12.19
N ASN A 9 9.73 -2.87 13.13
CA ASN A 9 9.73 -4.33 12.96
C ASN A 9 8.74 -4.76 11.87
N HIS A 10 7.55 -4.16 11.89
CA HIS A 10 6.54 -4.37 10.85
C HIS A 10 7.05 -3.89 9.49
N ILE A 11 7.68 -2.71 9.42
CA ILE A 11 8.24 -2.16 8.18
C ILE A 11 9.39 -3.03 7.65
N SER A 12 10.26 -3.53 8.52
CA SER A 12 11.33 -4.46 8.15
C SER A 12 10.79 -5.78 7.59
N LEU A 13 9.70 -6.30 8.17
CA LEU A 13 9.01 -7.48 7.65
C LEU A 13 8.49 -7.22 6.23
N LEU A 14 7.82 -6.08 6.01
CA LEU A 14 7.29 -5.69 4.70
C LEU A 14 8.39 -5.49 3.65
N ASN A 15 9.59 -5.07 4.07
CA ASN A 15 10.77 -4.89 3.21
C ASN A 15 11.63 -6.16 3.02
N THR A 16 11.16 -7.33 3.47
CA THR A 16 11.91 -8.57 3.28
C THR A 16 11.82 -9.03 1.82
N SER A 17 12.98 -9.14 1.15
CA SER A 17 13.06 -9.66 -0.23
C SER A 17 12.48 -11.06 -0.39
N TRP A 18 11.70 -11.26 -1.46
CA TRP A 18 10.99 -12.51 -1.73
C TRP A 18 11.82 -13.53 -2.50
N ASP A 19 13.00 -13.18 -2.99
CA ASP A 19 13.85 -14.07 -3.81
C ASP A 19 14.09 -15.42 -3.12
N LYS A 20 14.50 -15.37 -1.85
CA LYS A 20 14.75 -16.57 -1.02
C LYS A 20 13.60 -16.90 -0.07
N LYS A 21 12.68 -15.97 0.18
CA LYS A 21 11.58 -16.11 1.15
C LYS A 21 10.23 -15.76 0.51
N ARG A 22 9.82 -16.51 -0.52
CA ARG A 22 8.58 -16.27 -1.27
C ARG A 22 7.30 -16.25 -0.41
N TYR A 23 7.31 -16.92 0.74
CA TYR A 23 6.19 -16.91 1.69
C TYR A 23 5.97 -15.54 2.35
N MET A 24 6.97 -14.65 2.32
CA MET A 24 6.86 -13.32 2.91
C MET A 24 5.76 -12.48 2.26
N LYS A 25 5.45 -12.68 0.97
CA LYS A 25 4.32 -11.99 0.32
C LYS A 25 3.00 -12.24 1.05
N VAL A 26 2.79 -13.47 1.55
CA VAL A 26 1.56 -13.86 2.27
C VAL A 26 1.57 -13.22 3.65
N ALA A 27 2.70 -13.27 4.35
CA ALA A 27 2.85 -12.63 5.66
C ALA A 27 2.63 -11.11 5.58
N SER A 28 3.19 -10.45 4.57
CA SER A 28 3.03 -9.01 4.35
C SER A 28 1.57 -8.64 4.04
N VAL A 29 0.88 -9.41 3.21
CA VAL A 29 -0.56 -9.19 2.95
C VAL A 29 -1.39 -9.41 4.21
N GLN A 30 -1.09 -10.45 5.01
CA GLN A 30 -1.80 -10.69 6.28
C GLN A 30 -1.57 -9.58 7.31
N LEU A 31 -0.37 -9.00 7.35
CA LEU A 31 -0.07 -7.88 8.22
C LEU A 31 -0.86 -6.61 7.82
N LEU A 32 -1.04 -6.37 6.52
CA LEU A 32 -1.71 -5.17 6.00
C LEU A 32 -3.23 -5.33 5.87
N ALA A 33 -3.74 -6.54 5.68
CA ALA A 33 -5.17 -6.82 5.68
C ALA A 33 -5.75 -6.62 7.09
N GLY A 34 -6.80 -5.81 7.19
CA GLY A 34 -7.35 -5.34 8.46
C GLY A 34 -6.65 -4.10 9.02
N SER A 35 -5.62 -3.58 8.35
CA SER A 35 -5.00 -2.32 8.75
C SER A 35 -5.95 -1.15 8.55
N ILE A 36 -5.80 -0.14 9.39
CA ILE A 36 -6.54 1.11 9.32
C ILE A 36 -5.59 2.20 8.84
N LEU A 37 -5.90 2.79 7.69
CA LEU A 37 -5.20 3.97 7.21
C LEU A 37 -5.97 5.21 7.67
N VAL A 38 -5.28 6.09 8.39
CA VAL A 38 -5.86 7.30 8.97
C VAL A 38 -5.16 8.52 8.39
N THR A 39 -5.95 9.47 7.91
CA THR A 39 -5.51 10.84 7.65
C THR A 39 -6.15 11.78 8.67
N GLN A 40 -5.90 13.09 8.57
CA GLN A 40 -6.46 14.06 9.50
C GLN A 40 -8.00 14.03 9.57
N THR A 41 -8.67 13.67 8.47
CA THR A 41 -10.13 13.76 8.36
C THR A 41 -10.80 12.49 7.84
N GLN A 42 -10.03 11.50 7.37
CA GLN A 42 -10.57 10.30 6.77
C GLN A 42 -9.91 9.04 7.34
N SER A 43 -10.65 7.95 7.35
CA SER A 43 -10.10 6.64 7.72
C SER A 43 -10.71 5.53 6.89
N ILE A 44 -9.86 4.61 6.46
CA ILE A 44 -10.28 3.40 5.76
C ILE A 44 -9.76 2.15 6.46
N LEU A 45 -10.59 1.12 6.48
CA LEU A 45 -10.17 -0.26 6.74
C LEU A 45 -9.76 -0.89 5.41
N VAL A 46 -8.52 -1.38 5.34
CA VAL A 46 -8.00 -2.12 4.19
C VAL A 46 -8.40 -3.57 4.33
N ASN A 47 -9.20 -4.09 3.40
CA ASN A 47 -9.70 -5.47 3.47
C ASN A 47 -8.97 -6.42 2.51
N CYS A 48 -8.69 -5.98 1.29
CA CYS A 48 -7.99 -6.78 0.29
C CYS A 48 -6.88 -5.98 -0.39
N LEU A 49 -5.79 -6.67 -0.67
CA LEU A 49 -4.60 -6.14 -1.34
C LEU A 49 -4.16 -7.12 -2.43
N GLU A 50 -3.76 -6.58 -3.57
CA GLU A 50 -2.92 -7.28 -4.54
C GLU A 50 -1.45 -6.93 -4.25
N VAL A 51 -0.56 -7.90 -4.39
CA VAL A 51 0.82 -7.80 -3.95
C VAL A 51 1.76 -8.06 -5.11
N TYR A 52 2.69 -7.14 -5.36
CA TYR A 52 3.63 -7.19 -6.47
C TYR A 52 5.06 -6.98 -5.99
N SER A 53 6.01 -7.68 -6.62
CA SER A 53 7.43 -7.50 -6.34
C SER A 53 7.98 -6.32 -7.11
N CYS A 54 8.87 -5.51 -6.51
CA CYS A 54 9.59 -4.46 -7.23
C CYS A 54 10.75 -5.00 -8.09
N ILE A 55 11.06 -6.30 -7.99
CA ILE A 55 12.12 -6.96 -8.76
C ILE A 55 11.54 -7.54 -10.07
N PRO A 56 11.94 -7.05 -11.26
CA PRO A 56 11.36 -7.49 -12.55
C PRO A 56 11.57 -8.96 -12.90
N SER A 57 12.61 -9.61 -12.39
CA SER A 57 12.84 -11.04 -12.60
C SER A 57 11.90 -11.93 -11.79
N LEU A 58 11.27 -11.38 -10.73
CA LEU A 58 10.31 -12.10 -9.90
C LEU A 58 8.85 -11.80 -10.29
N ASP A 59 8.60 -10.64 -10.91
CA ASP A 59 7.26 -10.18 -11.24
C ASP A 59 7.26 -9.31 -12.51
N ALA A 60 6.45 -9.70 -13.50
CA ALA A 60 6.32 -8.98 -14.76
C ALA A 60 5.64 -7.60 -14.58
N HIS A 61 4.91 -7.41 -13.48
CA HIS A 61 4.24 -6.17 -13.11
C HIS A 61 5.10 -5.31 -12.18
N ALA A 62 6.38 -5.66 -11.98
CA ALA A 62 7.30 -4.86 -11.19
C ALA A 62 7.28 -3.40 -11.66
N GLU A 63 7.17 -2.50 -10.68
CA GLU A 63 7.15 -1.07 -10.92
C GLU A 63 8.43 -0.67 -11.65
N LYS A 64 8.27 0.12 -12.73
CA LYS A 64 9.39 0.62 -13.51
C LYS A 64 9.62 2.06 -13.12
N GLU A 65 10.75 2.34 -12.49
CA GLU A 65 11.18 3.72 -12.29
C GLU A 65 11.48 4.36 -13.64
N ALA A 66 10.78 5.45 -13.94
CA ALA A 66 11.01 6.25 -15.13
C ALA A 66 10.81 7.73 -14.80
N PRO A 67 11.58 8.64 -15.44
CA PRO A 67 11.37 10.07 -15.28
C PRO A 67 9.92 10.44 -15.63
N ASN A 68 9.25 11.15 -14.71
CA ASN A 68 7.84 11.59 -14.82
C ASN A 68 6.77 10.50 -14.61
N LEU A 69 7.14 9.28 -14.18
CA LEU A 69 6.16 8.29 -13.73
C LEU A 69 5.94 8.42 -12.22
N ALA A 70 4.68 8.38 -11.79
CA ALA A 70 4.36 8.29 -10.37
C ALA A 70 4.87 6.96 -9.81
N SER A 71 5.50 7.01 -8.64
CA SER A 71 6.13 5.86 -8.01
C SER A 71 5.57 5.59 -6.62
N SER A 72 5.47 4.31 -6.25
CA SER A 72 5.17 3.90 -4.87
C SER A 72 6.43 3.59 -4.06
N ILE A 73 7.59 3.55 -4.70
CA ILE A 73 8.84 3.24 -4.00
C ILE A 73 9.15 4.37 -3.00
N PRO A 74 9.32 4.05 -1.71
CA PRO A 74 9.57 5.06 -0.69
C PRO A 74 10.88 5.81 -0.99
N ASN A 75 10.82 7.14 -0.87
CA ASN A 75 12.01 7.98 -0.92
C ASN A 75 12.55 8.25 0.50
N VAL A 76 13.76 8.81 0.58
CA VAL A 76 14.48 9.07 1.86
C VAL A 76 13.70 10.02 2.80
N PHE A 77 12.70 10.74 2.30
CA PHE A 77 11.87 11.69 3.03
C PHE A 77 10.47 11.15 3.37
N SER A 78 10.20 9.85 3.14
CA SER A 78 8.92 9.26 3.48
C SER A 78 8.66 9.29 4.99
N GLN A 79 7.42 9.60 5.39
CA GLN A 79 6.99 9.67 6.79
C GLN A 79 7.28 8.37 7.57
N TYR A 80 7.21 7.23 6.89
CA TYR A 80 7.41 5.90 7.49
C TYR A 80 8.74 5.27 7.04
N GLY A 81 9.72 6.07 6.62
CA GLY A 81 11.02 5.58 6.17
C GLY A 81 10.88 4.68 4.94
N ASP A 82 11.08 3.37 5.13
CA ASP A 82 11.04 2.35 4.07
C ASP A 82 9.61 1.92 3.68
N LEU A 83 8.62 2.72 4.02
CA LEU A 83 7.23 2.53 3.65
C LEU A 83 6.64 3.84 3.16
N SER A 84 5.89 3.79 2.06
CA SER A 84 5.12 4.90 1.52
C SER A 84 3.65 4.48 1.40
N ILE A 85 2.75 5.45 1.49
CA ILE A 85 1.34 5.27 1.14
C ILE A 85 1.03 6.37 0.15
N VAL A 86 0.66 6.00 -1.06
CA VAL A 86 0.50 6.96 -2.16
C VAL A 86 -0.71 6.63 -3.02
N LYS A 87 -1.22 7.64 -3.72
CA LYS A 87 -2.19 7.44 -4.80
C LYS A 87 -1.50 7.60 -6.14
N ILE A 88 -1.49 6.54 -6.94
CA ILE A 88 -0.91 6.55 -8.28
C ILE A 88 -2.05 6.67 -9.29
N GLN A 89 -1.95 7.67 -10.16
CA GLN A 89 -2.84 7.79 -11.31
C GLN A 89 -2.26 7.01 -12.48
N ASN A 90 -2.94 5.94 -12.88
CA ASN A 90 -2.53 5.10 -14.02
C ASN A 90 -3.78 4.61 -14.77
N ASP A 91 -3.72 4.59 -16.10
CA ASP A 91 -4.80 4.11 -16.98
C ASP A 91 -6.20 4.68 -16.62
N ASN A 92 -6.29 5.99 -16.37
CA ASN A 92 -7.51 6.70 -15.93
C ASN A 92 -8.09 6.25 -14.57
N SER A 93 -7.36 5.46 -13.80
CA SER A 93 -7.73 5.05 -12.44
C SER A 93 -6.79 5.65 -11.41
N THR A 94 -7.33 6.01 -10.24
CA THR A 94 -6.51 6.43 -9.09
C THR A 94 -6.42 5.27 -8.12
N LYS A 95 -5.23 4.69 -8.03
CA LYS A 95 -4.94 3.48 -7.26
C LYS A 95 -4.27 3.83 -5.94
N LEU A 96 -4.78 3.33 -4.83
CA LEU A 96 -4.11 3.45 -3.53
C LEU A 96 -3.10 2.32 -3.37
N VAL A 97 -1.83 2.69 -3.17
CA VAL A 97 -0.71 1.76 -3.09
C VAL A 97 0.06 2.00 -1.80
N ILE A 98 0.32 0.93 -1.06
CA ILE A 98 1.29 0.91 0.03
C ILE A 98 2.60 0.39 -0.57
N GLY A 99 3.61 1.23 -0.66
CA GLY A 99 4.88 0.90 -1.29
C GLY A 99 5.99 0.65 -0.27
N THR A 100 6.90 -0.24 -0.62
CA THR A 100 8.13 -0.55 0.13
C THR A 100 9.30 -0.61 -0.85
N GLN A 101 10.53 -0.79 -0.36
CA GLN A 101 11.70 -0.93 -1.24
C GLN A 101 11.66 -2.22 -2.08
N THR A 102 10.98 -3.27 -1.60
CA THR A 102 11.02 -4.61 -2.23
C THR A 102 9.71 -5.03 -2.88
N SER A 103 8.61 -4.40 -2.51
CA SER A 103 7.27 -4.76 -2.96
C SER A 103 6.28 -3.60 -2.87
N ASN A 104 5.19 -3.69 -3.60
CA ASN A 104 4.07 -2.77 -3.48
C ASN A 104 2.76 -3.55 -3.30
N PHE A 105 1.84 -2.93 -2.57
CA PHE A 105 0.56 -3.51 -2.18
C PHE A 105 -0.57 -2.59 -2.64
N LEU A 106 -1.27 -3.02 -3.67
CA LEU A 106 -2.41 -2.31 -4.26
C LEU A 106 -3.67 -2.62 -3.47
N VAL A 107 -4.29 -1.62 -2.87
CA VAL A 107 -5.58 -1.78 -2.18
C VAL A 107 -6.67 -2.03 -3.20
N THR A 108 -7.35 -3.17 -3.11
CA THR A 108 -8.45 -3.56 -4.03
C THR A 108 -9.80 -3.66 -3.36
N LEU A 109 -9.83 -3.70 -2.02
CA LEU A 109 -11.04 -3.56 -1.22
C LEU A 109 -10.76 -2.72 0.01
N SER A 110 -11.53 -1.65 0.19
CA SER A 110 -11.49 -0.84 1.40
C SER A 110 -12.87 -0.35 1.82
N ILE A 111 -13.02 -0.06 3.11
CA ILE A 111 -14.27 0.43 3.71
C ILE A 111 -13.97 1.73 4.44
N ARG A 112 -14.76 2.78 4.18
CA ARG A 112 -14.68 4.02 4.95
C ARG A 112 -15.23 3.78 6.35
N MET A 113 -14.46 4.18 7.35
CA MET A 113 -14.88 4.08 8.76
C MET A 113 -15.36 5.42 9.32
N ASP A 114 -15.01 6.52 8.67
CA ASP A 114 -15.44 7.87 9.04
C ASP A 114 -16.75 8.31 8.35
N ASP A 115 -17.26 7.53 7.39
CA ASP A 115 -18.50 7.82 6.66
C ASP A 115 -19.32 6.54 6.42
N ASN A 116 -20.43 6.42 7.16
CA ASN A 116 -21.35 5.29 7.09
C ASN A 116 -22.24 5.28 5.82
N ASN A 117 -22.28 6.38 5.06
CA ASN A 117 -23.06 6.45 3.83
C ASN A 117 -22.27 6.00 2.60
N SER A 118 -20.93 5.96 2.71
CA SER A 118 -20.06 5.48 1.66
C SER A 118 -20.14 3.95 1.56
N LEU A 119 -20.41 3.43 0.37
CA LEU A 119 -20.30 1.99 0.10
C LEU A 119 -18.82 1.55 0.11
N PRO A 120 -18.53 0.28 0.44
CA PRO A 120 -17.21 -0.28 0.24
C PRO A 120 -16.71 -0.08 -1.20
N GLU A 121 -15.46 0.32 -1.36
CA GLU A 121 -14.83 0.43 -2.68
C GLU A 121 -14.27 -0.93 -3.06
N ILE A 122 -14.90 -1.58 -4.05
CA ILE A 122 -14.51 -2.88 -4.59
C ILE A 122 -13.90 -2.64 -5.98
N SER A 123 -12.58 -2.45 -6.04
CA SER A 123 -11.73 -2.40 -7.25
C SER A 123 -10.38 -1.79 -6.85
N PRO A 124 -9.36 -1.86 -7.71
CA PRO A 124 -8.12 -1.09 -7.50
C PRO A 124 -8.31 0.44 -7.54
N THR A 125 -9.50 0.96 -7.87
CA THR A 125 -9.76 2.40 -7.84
C THR A 125 -10.19 2.80 -6.44
N THR A 126 -9.38 3.66 -5.80
CA THR A 126 -9.71 4.23 -4.50
C THR A 126 -10.00 5.72 -4.68
N ALA A 127 -11.25 6.10 -4.94
CA ALA A 127 -11.58 7.49 -5.27
C ALA A 127 -11.82 8.32 -4.01
N ASN A 128 -12.44 7.74 -2.99
CA ASN A 128 -13.01 8.47 -1.86
C ASN A 128 -12.05 8.68 -0.68
N PHE A 129 -10.84 8.14 -0.73
CA PHE A 129 -9.79 8.36 0.26
C PHE A 129 -8.71 9.28 -0.30
N LYS A 130 -8.36 10.35 0.43
CA LYS A 130 -7.27 11.27 0.06
C LYS A 130 -6.06 10.94 0.91
N VAL A 131 -4.94 10.70 0.25
CA VAL A 131 -3.63 10.61 0.91
C VAL A 131 -2.99 12.00 0.79
N SER A 132 -2.41 12.50 1.87
CA SER A 132 -1.53 13.65 1.80
C SER A 132 -0.29 13.24 1.03
N ASN A 133 -0.13 13.71 -0.20
CA ASN A 133 1.13 13.57 -0.93
C ASN A 133 2.20 14.27 -0.08
N SER A 134 3.19 13.50 0.37
CA SER A 134 4.44 14.03 0.95
C SER A 134 5.26 14.71 -0.13
#